data_AF-A0A9Q9HCE0-F1
#
_entry.id   AF-A0A9Q9HCE0-F1
#
_cell.length_a   1.000
_cell.length_b   1.000
_cell.length_c   1.000
_cell.angle_alpha   90.00
_cell.angle_beta   90.00
_cell.angle_gamma   90.00
#
_symmetry.space_group_name_H-M   'P 1'
#
loop_
_entity.id
_entity.type
_entity.pdbx_description
1 polymer ?
#
loop_
_entity_poly.entity_id
_entity_poly.type
_entity_poly.pdbx_seq_one_letter_code
_entity_poly.pdbx_strand_id
1 'polypeptide(L)'
;MHIAPHDNQNKPIVDADNTLVPLNYFNIVKLKKGEVFEYAVPGYETCVVPATGTVDVDVDGAVYPDLGNRTEDVWDGEPEGVYVPVGAKVRITCKTDATETFIAGAKYDKVLEPFDVREAELDVVQYGSDDTKTHRKIKHILGANHHDRVGRLLVSELYTVGEGGWSGFPSHKHDTDRPDPNGGMIETRHDETYNFRFKPNYGSGVQMLQREDNKPGDAYHIMDGSTILLDKGYHPCAVLPGYQMYYFTILGGLSQRSLKQYFQPTHEAQLQTIPGIMDMVAKFK
;
A
#
# COMPACT_ATOMS: atom_id res chain seq x y z
N MET A 1 -12.79 -5.40 8.62
CA MET A 1 -11.41 -5.03 8.96
C MET A 1 -10.43 -6.03 8.38
N HIS A 2 -10.39 -7.27 8.88
CA HIS A 2 -9.65 -8.36 8.22
C HIS A 2 -10.53 -9.10 7.22
N ILE A 3 -10.03 -9.27 6.00
CA ILE A 3 -10.60 -10.11 4.96
C ILE A 3 -9.63 -11.26 4.74
N ALA A 4 -10.10 -12.48 5.03
CA ALA A 4 -9.31 -13.68 4.84
C ALA A 4 -9.00 -13.90 3.34
N PRO A 5 -7.89 -14.60 3.01
CA PRO A 5 -7.57 -14.94 1.63
C PRO A 5 -8.71 -15.75 1.00
N HIS A 6 -9.10 -15.38 -0.21
CA HIS A 6 -10.12 -16.07 -0.98
C HIS A 6 -9.91 -15.78 -2.46
N ASP A 7 -10.52 -16.58 -3.33
CA ASP A 7 -10.66 -16.23 -4.73
C ASP A 7 -11.74 -15.16 -4.87
N ASN A 8 -11.31 -13.92 -5.14
CA ASN A 8 -12.19 -12.78 -5.33
C ASN A 8 -12.87 -12.78 -6.72
N GLN A 9 -12.58 -13.75 -7.60
CA GLN A 9 -13.14 -13.87 -8.94
C GLN A 9 -12.93 -12.60 -9.77
N ASN A 10 -11.76 -11.96 -9.60
CA ASN A 10 -11.39 -10.67 -10.19
C ASN A 10 -12.35 -9.51 -9.84
N LYS A 11 -13.20 -9.66 -8.81
CA LYS A 11 -14.05 -8.59 -8.26
C LYS A 11 -13.31 -7.83 -7.16
N PRO A 12 -13.59 -6.53 -6.97
CA PRO A 12 -12.94 -5.73 -5.93
C PRO A 12 -13.02 -6.38 -4.54
N ILE A 13 -11.88 -6.44 -3.85
CA ILE A 13 -11.81 -6.87 -2.45
C ILE A 13 -12.26 -5.71 -1.55
N VAL A 14 -11.88 -4.48 -1.93
CA VAL A 14 -12.39 -3.23 -1.37
C VAL A 14 -12.99 -2.44 -2.51
N ASP A 15 -14.32 -2.44 -2.59
CA ASP A 15 -15.04 -1.73 -3.65
C ASP A 15 -15.19 -0.23 -3.34
N ALA A 16 -15.58 0.55 -4.35
CA ALA A 16 -15.90 1.96 -4.20
C ALA A 16 -16.95 2.19 -3.11
N ASP A 17 -16.81 3.31 -2.39
CA ASP A 17 -17.64 3.69 -1.25
C ASP A 17 -17.73 2.60 -0.15
N ASN A 18 -16.65 1.84 0.04
CA ASN A 18 -16.53 0.88 1.14
C ASN A 18 -16.93 1.51 2.47
N THR A 19 -17.73 0.80 3.27
CA THR A 19 -18.30 1.36 4.51
C THR A 19 -17.26 1.64 5.60
N LEU A 20 -16.08 1.01 5.53
CA LEU A 20 -15.03 1.13 6.55
C LEU A 20 -13.89 2.04 6.08
N VAL A 21 -13.45 1.88 4.83
CA VAL A 21 -12.38 2.69 4.21
C VAL A 21 -12.88 3.36 2.92
N PRO A 22 -13.85 4.30 3.01
CA PRO A 22 -14.49 4.88 1.83
C PRO A 22 -13.54 5.64 0.91
N LEU A 23 -12.34 5.99 1.34
CA LEU A 23 -11.35 6.66 0.50
C LEU A 23 -10.54 5.69 -0.35
N ASN A 24 -10.56 4.39 -0.08
CA ASN A 24 -9.74 3.39 -0.78
C ASN A 24 -10.55 2.49 -1.71
N TYR A 25 -9.89 2.01 -2.75
CA TYR A 25 -10.33 0.91 -3.61
C TYR A 25 -9.18 -0.10 -3.74
N PHE A 26 -9.51 -1.39 -3.80
CA PHE A 26 -8.53 -2.45 -4.02
C PHE A 26 -9.12 -3.65 -4.72
N ASN A 27 -8.45 -4.09 -5.80
CA ASN A 27 -8.74 -5.35 -6.47
C ASN A 27 -7.45 -6.13 -6.74
N ILE A 28 -7.56 -7.46 -6.76
CA ILE A 28 -6.53 -8.37 -7.24
C ILE A 28 -7.10 -9.07 -8.47
N VAL A 29 -6.40 -8.97 -9.59
CA VAL A 29 -6.84 -9.56 -10.86
C VAL A 29 -5.83 -10.61 -11.29
N LYS A 30 -6.30 -11.82 -11.54
CA LYS A 30 -5.51 -12.94 -12.05
C LYS A 30 -5.92 -13.23 -13.49
N LEU A 31 -4.93 -13.24 -14.39
CA LEU A 31 -5.13 -13.46 -15.83
C LEU A 31 -4.11 -14.45 -16.35
N LYS A 32 -4.50 -15.23 -17.36
CA LYS A 32 -3.61 -16.05 -18.19
C LYS A 32 -3.20 -15.29 -19.44
N LYS A 33 -2.16 -15.80 -20.13
CA LYS A 33 -1.65 -15.21 -21.37
C LYS A 33 -2.77 -14.86 -22.37
N GLY A 34 -2.80 -13.59 -22.80
CA GLY A 34 -3.76 -13.07 -23.76
C GLY A 34 -5.16 -12.78 -23.18
N GLU A 35 -5.45 -13.17 -21.94
CA GLU A 35 -6.68 -12.74 -21.26
C GLU A 35 -6.62 -11.24 -20.96
N VAL A 36 -7.81 -10.64 -20.95
CA VAL A 36 -8.02 -9.21 -20.82
C VAL A 36 -8.94 -8.95 -19.65
N PHE A 37 -8.62 -7.95 -18.84
CA PHE A 37 -9.50 -7.38 -17.84
C PHE A 37 -9.73 -5.89 -18.14
N GLU A 38 -10.99 -5.49 -18.20
CA GLU A 38 -11.39 -4.11 -18.42
C GLU A 38 -12.12 -3.58 -17.20
N TYR A 39 -11.81 -2.36 -16.80
CA TYR A 39 -12.49 -1.71 -15.67
C TYR A 39 -12.50 -0.19 -15.80
N ALA A 40 -13.37 0.43 -15.01
CA ALA A 40 -13.37 1.85 -14.70
C ALA A 40 -13.95 2.02 -13.28
N VAL A 41 -13.40 2.94 -12.50
CA VAL A 41 -13.88 3.23 -11.14
C VAL A 41 -14.25 4.71 -11.04
N PRO A 42 -15.50 5.09 -11.34
CA PRO A 42 -15.92 6.49 -11.26
C PRO A 42 -15.67 7.09 -9.87
N GLY A 43 -15.09 8.29 -9.81
CA GLY A 43 -14.78 8.98 -8.55
C GLY A 43 -13.51 8.51 -7.84
N TYR A 44 -12.77 7.56 -8.43
CA TYR A 44 -11.49 7.08 -7.90
C TYR A 44 -10.41 7.16 -8.97
N GLU A 45 -9.25 7.66 -8.60
CA GLU A 45 -8.01 7.42 -9.33
C GLU A 45 -7.47 6.03 -8.94
N THR A 46 -6.75 5.36 -9.85
CA THR A 46 -6.19 4.02 -9.57
C THR A 46 -4.72 3.91 -9.94
N CYS A 47 -4.07 2.84 -9.47
CA CYS A 47 -2.75 2.44 -9.88
C CYS A 47 -2.74 0.94 -10.18
N VAL A 48 -2.34 0.57 -11.40
CA VAL A 48 -2.19 -0.82 -11.85
C VAL A 48 -0.77 -1.26 -11.56
N VAL A 49 -0.58 -2.31 -10.74
CA VAL A 49 0.73 -2.80 -10.27
C VAL A 49 0.78 -4.32 -10.43
N PRO A 50 1.52 -4.85 -11.41
CA PRO A 50 1.75 -6.30 -11.53
C PRO A 50 2.56 -6.80 -10.34
N ALA A 51 1.95 -7.64 -9.49
CA ALA A 51 2.64 -8.29 -8.39
C ALA A 51 3.54 -9.43 -8.92
N THR A 52 3.06 -10.14 -9.94
CA THR A 52 3.82 -11.11 -10.75
C THR A 52 3.34 -11.09 -12.20
N GLY A 53 4.20 -11.52 -13.11
CA GLY A 53 3.95 -11.52 -14.55
C GLY A 53 4.09 -10.14 -15.18
N THR A 54 3.80 -10.10 -16.48
CA THR A 54 3.91 -8.89 -17.31
C THR A 54 2.59 -8.61 -18.01
N VAL A 55 2.18 -7.35 -18.06
CA VAL A 55 0.94 -6.90 -18.69
C VAL A 55 1.15 -5.68 -19.58
N ASP A 56 0.35 -5.55 -20.64
CA ASP A 56 0.14 -4.27 -21.31
C ASP A 56 -1.05 -3.56 -20.65
N VAL A 57 -0.91 -2.26 -20.34
CA VAL A 57 -1.98 -1.42 -19.77
C VAL A 57 -2.34 -0.33 -20.77
N ASP A 58 -3.59 -0.29 -21.19
CA ASP A 58 -4.18 0.80 -21.98
C ASP A 58 -5.09 1.64 -21.08
N VAL A 59 -4.85 2.96 -21.04
CA VAL A 59 -5.64 3.94 -20.28
C VAL A 59 -6.22 4.96 -21.25
N ASP A 60 -7.51 4.84 -21.56
CA ASP A 60 -8.21 5.69 -22.55
C ASP A 60 -7.46 5.84 -23.90
N GLY A 61 -6.77 4.79 -24.35
CA GLY A 61 -6.00 4.74 -25.59
C GLY A 61 -4.50 5.08 -25.43
N ALA A 62 -4.05 5.51 -24.25
CA ALA A 62 -2.63 5.64 -23.92
C ALA A 62 -2.08 4.28 -23.47
N VAL A 63 -1.14 3.73 -24.24
CA VAL A 63 -0.62 2.36 -24.02
C VAL A 63 0.72 2.40 -23.30
N TYR A 64 0.80 1.64 -22.20
CA TYR A 64 1.99 1.36 -21.41
C TYR A 64 2.32 -0.14 -21.54
N PRO A 65 3.22 -0.52 -22.46
CA PRO A 65 3.50 -1.92 -22.74
C PRO A 65 4.43 -2.53 -21.69
N ASP A 66 4.41 -3.86 -21.63
CA ASP A 66 5.39 -4.68 -20.91
C ASP A 66 5.66 -4.19 -19.47
N LEU A 67 4.58 -3.93 -18.72
CA LEU A 67 4.62 -3.54 -17.31
C LEU A 67 4.80 -4.78 -16.43
N GLY A 68 5.80 -4.74 -15.54
CA GLY A 68 6.06 -5.80 -14.57
C GLY A 68 7.16 -6.78 -14.99
N ASN A 69 8.12 -6.98 -14.10
CA ASN A 69 9.33 -7.78 -14.34
C ASN A 69 9.44 -9.04 -13.46
N ARG A 70 8.52 -9.19 -12.50
CA ARG A 70 8.52 -10.27 -11.50
C ARG A 70 7.93 -11.55 -12.06
N THR A 71 8.47 -12.69 -11.67
CA THR A 71 8.06 -13.99 -12.21
C THR A 71 7.42 -14.90 -11.16
N GLU A 72 8.10 -15.13 -10.05
CA GLU A 72 7.69 -16.09 -9.01
C GLU A 72 6.87 -15.42 -7.91
N ASP A 73 7.40 -14.35 -7.31
CA ASP A 73 6.82 -13.71 -6.14
C ASP A 73 7.28 -12.24 -6.03
N VAL A 74 6.79 -11.53 -5.02
CA VAL A 74 7.13 -10.11 -4.79
C VAL A 74 8.59 -9.87 -4.38
N TRP A 75 9.40 -10.91 -4.14
CA TRP A 75 10.81 -10.78 -3.73
C TRP A 75 11.79 -10.91 -4.90
N ASP A 76 11.36 -11.37 -6.09
CA ASP A 76 12.26 -11.67 -7.21
C ASP A 76 12.55 -10.46 -8.13
N GLY A 77 11.94 -9.30 -7.85
CA GLY A 77 12.16 -8.09 -8.64
C GLY A 77 11.54 -6.81 -8.05
N GLU A 78 11.73 -5.71 -8.79
CA GLU A 78 11.21 -4.39 -8.45
C GLU A 78 9.79 -4.19 -9.00
N PRO A 79 8.92 -3.44 -8.30
CA PRO A 79 7.57 -3.18 -8.78
C PRO A 79 7.60 -2.15 -9.91
N GLU A 80 6.61 -2.22 -10.78
CA GLU A 80 6.28 -1.14 -11.71
C GLU A 80 4.79 -0.82 -11.57
N GLY A 81 4.38 0.37 -11.98
CA GLY A 81 2.97 0.74 -11.90
C GLY A 81 2.55 1.69 -13.01
N VAL A 82 1.24 1.76 -13.26
CA VAL A 82 0.62 2.80 -14.09
C VAL A 82 -0.39 3.55 -13.25
N TYR A 83 -0.21 4.86 -13.12
CA TYR A 83 -1.21 5.76 -12.58
C TYR A 83 -2.33 5.98 -13.60
N VAL A 84 -3.56 5.88 -13.12
CA VAL A 84 -4.78 5.97 -13.90
C VAL A 84 -5.66 7.09 -13.32
N PRO A 85 -6.03 8.10 -14.11
CA PRO A 85 -6.82 9.21 -13.61
C PRO A 85 -8.28 8.82 -13.37
N VAL A 86 -8.97 9.67 -12.61
CA VAL A 86 -10.34 9.43 -12.13
C VAL A 86 -11.28 9.03 -13.27
N GLY A 87 -11.90 7.85 -13.14
CA GLY A 87 -12.95 7.38 -14.04
C GLY A 87 -12.48 6.96 -15.45
N ALA A 88 -11.17 6.93 -15.72
CA ALA A 88 -10.63 6.46 -16.99
C ALA A 88 -10.99 5.00 -17.27
N LYS A 89 -11.14 4.64 -18.55
CA LYS A 89 -11.32 3.24 -18.94
C LYS A 89 -9.95 2.60 -19.09
N VAL A 90 -9.78 1.47 -18.42
CA VAL A 90 -8.53 0.73 -18.41
C VAL A 90 -8.74 -0.66 -19.00
N ARG A 91 -7.78 -1.09 -19.80
CA ARG A 91 -7.65 -2.45 -20.30
C ARG A 91 -6.29 -3.01 -19.93
N ILE A 92 -6.27 -4.14 -19.21
CA ILE A 92 -5.08 -4.87 -18.83
C ILE A 92 -5.02 -6.16 -19.67
N THR A 93 -3.92 -6.40 -20.37
CA THR A 93 -3.72 -7.61 -21.19
C THR A 93 -2.51 -8.39 -20.69
N CYS A 94 -2.67 -9.66 -20.32
CA CYS A 94 -1.57 -10.48 -19.82
C CYS A 94 -0.65 -10.97 -20.93
N LYS A 95 0.67 -10.85 -20.73
CA LYS A 95 1.72 -11.18 -21.71
C LYS A 95 2.46 -12.47 -21.37
N THR A 96 2.59 -12.75 -20.08
CA THR A 96 3.18 -13.98 -19.52
C THR A 96 2.13 -15.08 -19.39
N ASP A 97 2.54 -16.29 -19.00
CA ASP A 97 1.63 -17.43 -18.84
C ASP A 97 0.53 -17.17 -17.81
N ALA A 98 0.88 -16.45 -16.73
CA ALA A 98 -0.04 -15.93 -15.73
C ALA A 98 0.46 -14.57 -15.19
N THR A 99 -0.46 -13.79 -14.63
CA THR A 99 -0.18 -12.59 -13.82
C THR A 99 -1.09 -12.56 -12.60
N GLU A 100 -0.59 -12.02 -11.50
CA GLU A 100 -1.38 -11.42 -10.43
C GLU A 100 -1.13 -9.91 -10.46
N THR A 101 -2.18 -9.12 -10.70
CA THR A 101 -2.10 -7.66 -10.81
C THR A 101 -2.94 -6.99 -9.71
N PHE A 102 -2.33 -6.08 -8.98
CA PHE A 102 -3.00 -5.25 -7.98
C PHE A 102 -3.53 -3.98 -8.63
N ILE A 103 -4.76 -3.60 -8.28
CA ILE A 103 -5.36 -2.33 -8.67
C ILE A 103 -5.66 -1.59 -7.38
N ALA A 104 -4.77 -0.66 -7.00
CA ALA A 104 -4.98 0.25 -5.89
C ALA A 104 -5.82 1.44 -6.34
N GLY A 105 -6.58 2.07 -5.46
CA GLY A 105 -7.24 3.32 -5.79
C GLY A 105 -7.55 4.18 -4.59
N ALA A 106 -7.72 5.49 -4.85
CA ALA A 106 -8.16 6.45 -3.86
C ALA A 106 -9.23 7.39 -4.43
N LYS A 107 -10.11 7.89 -3.56
CA LYS A 107 -11.17 8.83 -3.94
C LYS A 107 -10.56 10.17 -4.34
N TYR A 108 -10.89 10.65 -5.53
CA TYR A 108 -10.40 11.93 -6.05
C TYR A 108 -11.37 12.54 -7.05
N ASP A 109 -11.34 13.86 -7.20
CA ASP A 109 -12.37 14.63 -7.92
C ASP A 109 -11.84 15.40 -9.14
N LYS A 110 -10.54 15.27 -9.45
CA LYS A 110 -9.92 15.88 -10.63
C LYS A 110 -9.34 14.82 -11.56
N VAL A 111 -9.48 15.06 -12.85
CA VAL A 111 -8.83 14.27 -13.89
C VAL A 111 -7.40 14.79 -14.07
N LEU A 112 -6.43 13.89 -14.00
CA LEU A 112 -5.01 14.14 -14.26
C LEU A 112 -4.57 13.35 -15.49
N GLU A 113 -3.28 13.40 -15.83
CA GLU A 113 -2.72 12.64 -16.95
C GLU A 113 -2.19 11.27 -16.49
N PRO A 114 -2.44 10.19 -17.24
CA PRO A 114 -1.88 8.88 -16.93
C PRO A 114 -0.37 8.84 -17.14
N PHE A 115 0.32 7.97 -16.41
CA PHE A 115 1.75 7.71 -16.60
C PHE A 115 2.18 6.38 -15.98
N ASP A 116 3.29 5.82 -16.45
CA ASP A 116 3.96 4.69 -15.82
C ASP A 116 5.08 5.14 -14.87
N VAL A 117 5.33 4.29 -13.87
CA VAL A 117 6.47 4.34 -12.98
C VAL A 117 7.24 3.05 -13.19
N ARG A 118 8.47 3.19 -13.69
CA ARG A 118 9.39 2.08 -13.92
C ARG A 118 10.41 1.95 -12.80
N GLU A 119 11.14 0.84 -12.77
CA GLU A 119 12.14 0.55 -11.74
C GLU A 119 13.09 1.73 -11.46
N ALA A 120 13.55 2.41 -12.51
CA ALA A 120 14.47 3.55 -12.40
C ALA A 120 13.89 4.80 -11.69
N GLU A 121 12.57 4.89 -11.55
CA GLU A 121 11.87 6.02 -10.94
C GLU A 121 11.46 5.76 -9.48
N LEU A 122 11.62 4.52 -9.00
CA LEU A 122 11.22 4.14 -7.64
C LEU A 122 12.00 4.91 -6.58
N ASP A 123 11.28 5.47 -5.62
CA ASP A 123 11.88 5.98 -4.39
C ASP A 123 11.97 4.86 -3.35
N VAL A 124 13.19 4.47 -3.01
CA VAL A 124 13.48 3.39 -2.07
C VAL A 124 13.92 3.98 -0.72
N VAL A 125 13.34 3.44 0.36
CA VAL A 125 13.69 3.78 1.74
C VAL A 125 14.02 2.51 2.49
N GLN A 126 15.15 2.47 3.19
CA GLN A 126 15.49 1.36 4.06
C GLN A 126 16.05 1.87 5.39
N TYR A 127 15.51 1.36 6.50
CA TYR A 127 15.82 1.84 7.85
C TYR A 127 15.51 0.76 8.89
N GLY A 128 15.80 1.06 10.15
CA GLY A 128 15.74 0.09 11.25
C GLY A 128 16.85 -0.95 11.16
N SER A 129 16.75 -1.99 11.99
CA SER A 129 17.74 -3.07 12.02
C SER A 129 17.16 -4.39 12.53
N ASP A 130 17.86 -5.49 12.26
CA ASP A 130 17.49 -6.82 12.74
C ASP A 130 17.60 -6.92 14.27
N ASP A 131 18.52 -6.15 14.88
CA ASP A 131 18.70 -6.05 16.33
C ASP A 131 17.49 -5.40 17.00
N THR A 132 16.97 -4.32 16.40
CA THR A 132 15.77 -3.63 16.89
C THR A 132 14.48 -4.32 16.45
N LYS A 133 14.56 -5.33 15.57
CA LYS A 133 13.43 -5.98 14.91
C LYS A 133 12.55 -5.02 14.12
N THR A 134 13.10 -3.90 13.64
CA THR A 134 12.34 -2.89 12.87
C THR A 134 12.88 -2.67 11.46
N HIS A 135 13.72 -3.59 10.98
CA HIS A 135 14.33 -3.49 9.66
C HIS A 135 13.27 -3.52 8.56
N ARG A 136 13.17 -2.42 7.82
CA ARG A 136 12.15 -2.24 6.79
C ARG A 136 12.74 -1.71 5.52
N LYS A 137 12.23 -2.20 4.40
CA LYS A 137 12.48 -1.66 3.07
C LYS A 137 11.14 -1.27 2.46
N ILE A 138 11.04 -0.02 2.03
CA ILE A 138 9.86 0.57 1.41
C ILE A 138 10.23 0.95 -0.02
N LYS A 139 9.35 0.60 -0.96
CA LYS A 139 9.46 1.00 -2.36
C LYS A 139 8.21 1.77 -2.71
N HIS A 140 8.35 3.08 -2.90
CA HIS A 140 7.23 3.94 -3.26
C HIS A 140 7.00 3.89 -4.77
N ILE A 141 5.85 3.35 -5.17
CA ILE A 141 5.41 3.36 -6.57
C ILE A 141 4.80 4.73 -6.87
N LEU A 142 3.83 5.17 -6.06
CA LEU A 142 3.29 6.53 -6.11
C LEU A 142 3.73 7.30 -4.86
N GLY A 143 5.02 7.66 -4.82
CA GLY A 143 5.68 8.38 -3.72
C GLY A 143 5.76 9.89 -3.87
N ALA A 144 6.71 10.54 -3.18
CA ALA A 144 6.91 11.99 -3.22
C ALA A 144 7.31 12.51 -4.61
N ASN A 145 8.07 11.73 -5.39
CA ASN A 145 8.53 12.11 -6.74
C ASN A 145 7.39 12.38 -7.74
N HIS A 146 6.16 11.94 -7.43
CA HIS A 146 4.99 12.10 -8.29
C HIS A 146 3.93 13.02 -7.69
N HIS A 147 4.30 13.83 -6.68
CA HIS A 147 3.37 14.68 -5.92
C HIS A 147 2.47 15.55 -6.81
N ASP A 148 3.01 16.14 -7.88
CA ASP A 148 2.25 17.05 -8.75
C ASP A 148 1.47 16.35 -9.88
N ARG A 149 1.55 15.01 -9.95
CA ARG A 149 0.96 14.19 -11.03
C ARG A 149 -0.09 13.19 -10.53
N VAL A 150 -0.26 13.06 -9.22
CA VAL A 150 -1.19 12.13 -8.55
C VAL A 150 -2.10 12.93 -7.63
N GLY A 151 -3.36 12.51 -7.48
CA GLY A 151 -4.34 13.16 -6.63
C GLY A 151 -4.07 12.98 -5.14
N ARG A 152 -4.77 12.07 -4.48
CA ARG A 152 -4.66 11.75 -3.04
C ARG A 152 -4.19 10.32 -2.77
N LEU A 153 -3.96 9.54 -3.82
CA LEU A 153 -3.44 8.17 -3.75
C LEU A 153 -1.93 8.15 -3.40
N LEU A 154 -1.57 7.30 -2.45
CA LEU A 154 -0.19 6.83 -2.24
C LEU A 154 -0.20 5.31 -2.34
N VAL A 155 0.80 4.77 -3.05
CA VAL A 155 0.96 3.33 -3.26
C VAL A 155 2.41 2.95 -3.00
N SER A 156 2.62 2.00 -2.09
CA SER A 156 3.96 1.53 -1.75
C SER A 156 3.97 0.05 -1.44
N GLU A 157 5.12 -0.56 -1.62
CA GLU A 157 5.42 -1.91 -1.16
C GLU A 157 6.36 -1.87 0.04
N LEU A 158 6.05 -2.66 1.05
CA LEU A 158 6.84 -2.72 2.27
C LEU A 158 7.26 -4.15 2.54
N TYR A 159 8.54 -4.30 2.85
CA TYR A 159 9.16 -5.54 3.27
C TYR A 159 9.62 -5.36 4.71
N THR A 160 9.12 -6.22 5.59
CA THR A 160 9.77 -6.45 6.87
C THR A 160 10.98 -7.33 6.57
N VAL A 161 12.16 -6.73 6.61
CA VAL A 161 13.41 -7.39 6.22
C VAL A 161 13.82 -8.36 7.33
N GLY A 162 14.32 -9.53 6.93
CA GLY A 162 14.63 -10.63 7.84
C GLY A 162 13.37 -11.38 8.31
N GLU A 163 13.53 -12.15 9.39
CA GLU A 163 12.48 -13.00 9.94
C GLU A 163 12.09 -12.59 11.36
N GLY A 164 10.81 -12.63 11.70
CA GLY A 164 10.32 -12.29 13.04
C GLY A 164 10.38 -10.79 13.39
N GLY A 165 10.36 -9.91 12.39
CA GLY A 165 10.41 -8.45 12.56
C GLY A 165 9.04 -7.76 12.75
N TRP A 166 9.10 -6.46 12.97
CA TRP A 166 7.96 -5.55 13.14
C TRP A 166 7.89 -4.50 12.03
N SER A 167 6.67 -4.18 11.65
CA SER A 167 6.28 -3.12 10.74
C SER A 167 5.22 -2.20 11.34
N GLY A 168 5.02 -1.03 10.74
CA GLY A 168 4.15 0.00 11.31
C GLY A 168 4.63 0.50 12.68
N PHE A 169 5.93 0.38 12.98
CA PHE A 169 6.50 0.62 14.31
C PHE A 169 7.63 1.68 14.32
N PRO A 170 7.66 2.65 15.26
CA PRO A 170 6.76 2.86 16.39
C PRO A 170 5.35 3.10 15.90
N SER A 171 4.41 2.68 16.74
CA SER A 171 3.01 2.68 16.34
C SER A 171 2.54 4.09 16.03
N HIS A 172 1.76 4.22 14.97
CA HIS A 172 1.25 5.51 14.51
C HIS A 172 -0.15 5.33 13.92
N LYS A 173 -0.83 6.46 13.74
CA LYS A 173 -2.14 6.58 13.10
C LYS A 173 -2.18 7.79 12.18
N HIS A 174 -3.19 7.84 11.32
CA HIS A 174 -3.49 8.96 10.43
C HIS A 174 -5.02 9.00 10.21
N ASP A 175 -5.74 9.14 11.32
CA ASP A 175 -7.19 8.96 11.38
C ASP A 175 -7.95 10.26 11.67
N THR A 176 -7.23 11.38 11.70
CA THR A 176 -7.78 12.70 12.01
C THR A 176 -7.00 13.77 11.26
N ASP A 177 -7.69 14.72 10.62
CA ASP A 177 -7.06 16.00 10.23
C ASP A 177 -6.90 16.86 11.49
N ARG A 178 -5.67 16.91 12.01
CA ARG A 178 -5.32 17.64 13.23
C ARG A 178 -4.48 18.87 12.89
N PRO A 179 -5.08 20.07 12.78
CA PRO A 179 -4.33 21.28 12.53
C PRO A 179 -3.49 21.68 13.75
N ASP A 180 -2.34 22.29 13.51
CA ASP A 180 -1.60 23.04 14.51
C ASP A 180 -2.11 24.50 14.60
N PRO A 181 -1.77 25.26 15.67
CA PRO A 181 -2.23 26.64 15.84
C PRO A 181 -1.76 27.62 14.76
N ASN A 182 -0.74 27.26 13.95
CA ASN A 182 -0.16 28.10 12.92
C ASN A 182 -0.66 27.75 11.50
N GLY A 183 -1.65 26.85 11.40
CA GLY A 183 -2.24 26.44 10.13
C GLY A 183 -1.52 25.30 9.41
N GLY A 184 -0.49 24.70 10.02
CA GLY A 184 0.05 23.43 9.56
C GLY A 184 -0.78 22.24 10.04
N MET A 185 -0.40 21.03 9.62
CA MET A 185 -1.00 19.77 10.10
C MET A 185 -0.04 19.04 11.05
N ILE A 186 -0.56 18.52 12.16
CA ILE A 186 0.10 17.57 13.06
C ILE A 186 -0.19 16.14 12.60
N GLU A 187 -1.41 15.90 12.14
CA GLU A 187 -1.90 14.61 11.64
C GLU A 187 -2.80 14.88 10.42
N THR A 188 -2.81 13.97 9.46
CA THR A 188 -3.71 14.01 8.30
C THR A 188 -4.58 12.77 8.28
N ARG A 189 -5.81 12.90 7.78
CA ARG A 189 -6.75 11.79 7.67
C ARG A 189 -6.52 11.01 6.37
N HIS A 190 -6.14 9.74 6.51
CA HIS A 190 -5.98 8.78 5.43
C HIS A 190 -6.63 7.45 5.80
N ASP A 191 -7.42 6.88 4.89
CA ASP A 191 -7.75 5.47 4.99
C ASP A 191 -6.56 4.67 4.49
N GLU A 192 -6.35 3.49 5.07
CA GLU A 192 -5.26 2.61 4.64
C GLU A 192 -5.74 1.19 4.42
N THR A 193 -5.15 0.51 3.44
CA THR A 193 -5.46 -0.88 3.14
C THR A 193 -4.17 -1.62 2.84
N TYR A 194 -4.01 -2.77 3.50
CA TYR A 194 -2.87 -3.67 3.35
C TYR A 194 -3.28 -4.97 2.69
N ASN A 195 -2.44 -5.49 1.80
CA ASN A 195 -2.53 -6.87 1.32
C ASN A 195 -1.19 -7.59 1.53
N PHE A 196 -1.20 -8.74 2.20
CA PHE A 196 -0.01 -9.38 2.74
C PHE A 196 0.49 -10.55 1.88
N ARG A 197 1.80 -10.72 1.80
CA ARG A 197 2.48 -11.93 1.30
C ARG A 197 3.52 -12.39 2.32
N PHE A 198 3.79 -13.70 2.35
CA PHE A 198 4.81 -14.29 3.22
C PHE A 198 5.81 -15.14 2.45
N LYS A 199 7.04 -15.21 2.95
CA LYS A 199 8.07 -16.12 2.42
C LYS A 199 8.61 -16.99 3.56
N PRO A 200 8.46 -18.33 3.48
CA PRO A 200 7.60 -19.07 2.54
C PRO A 200 6.11 -18.69 2.62
N ASN A 201 5.34 -19.00 1.58
CA ASN A 201 3.93 -18.59 1.40
C ASN A 201 2.92 -19.21 2.40
N TYR A 202 3.36 -20.12 3.26
CA TYR A 202 2.58 -20.60 4.40
C TYR A 202 2.93 -19.88 5.72
N GLY A 203 3.75 -18.82 5.65
CA GLY A 203 4.05 -17.96 6.79
C GLY A 203 2.84 -17.17 7.26
N SER A 204 2.98 -16.56 8.44
CA SER A 204 1.93 -15.71 9.00
C SER A 204 2.48 -14.70 10.00
N GLY A 205 1.62 -13.79 10.46
CA GLY A 205 1.93 -12.74 11.41
C GLY A 205 0.69 -12.27 12.17
N VAL A 206 0.82 -11.16 12.88
CA VAL A 206 -0.28 -10.51 13.59
C VAL A 206 -0.31 -9.04 13.20
N GLN A 207 -1.48 -8.58 12.75
CA GLN A 207 -1.79 -7.16 12.67
C GLN A 207 -2.47 -6.73 13.96
N MET A 208 -1.92 -5.75 14.65
CA MET A 208 -2.54 -5.15 15.84
C MET A 208 -3.28 -3.88 15.45
N LEU A 209 -4.34 -3.55 16.20
CA LEU A 209 -5.05 -2.28 16.05
C LEU A 209 -5.52 -1.71 17.38
N GLN A 210 -4.86 -0.67 17.87
CA GLN A 210 -5.26 0.03 19.09
C GLN A 210 -6.02 1.31 18.73
N ARG A 211 -7.29 1.40 19.11
CA ARG A 211 -8.15 2.56 18.82
C ARG A 211 -7.77 3.80 19.63
N GLU A 212 -7.18 3.59 20.80
CA GLU A 212 -6.85 4.63 21.76
C GLU A 212 -5.46 4.36 22.33
N ASP A 213 -4.75 5.42 22.70
CA ASP A 213 -3.43 5.30 23.31
C ASP A 213 -3.52 4.54 24.65
N ASN A 214 -2.56 3.65 24.87
CA ASN A 214 -2.40 2.84 26.07
C ASN A 214 -3.65 2.04 26.50
N LYS A 215 -4.50 1.67 25.54
CA LYS A 215 -5.63 0.74 25.74
C LYS A 215 -5.46 -0.52 24.87
N PRO A 216 -5.93 -1.69 25.34
CA PRO A 216 -5.96 -2.89 24.52
C PRO A 216 -6.75 -2.66 23.24
N GLY A 217 -6.26 -3.25 22.15
CA GLY A 217 -6.86 -3.22 20.84
C GLY A 217 -7.22 -4.61 20.33
N ASP A 218 -7.55 -4.68 19.05
CA ASP A 218 -7.75 -5.95 18.35
C ASP A 218 -6.41 -6.51 17.86
N ALA A 219 -6.36 -7.83 17.69
CA ALA A 219 -5.26 -8.53 17.05
C ALA A 219 -5.81 -9.52 16.02
N TYR A 220 -5.34 -9.41 14.78
CA TYR A 220 -5.79 -10.21 13.65
C TYR A 220 -4.65 -11.11 13.17
N HIS A 221 -4.90 -12.42 13.10
CA HIS A 221 -3.97 -13.36 12.49
C HIS A 221 -3.96 -13.15 10.98
N ILE A 222 -2.82 -12.76 10.42
CA ILE A 222 -2.63 -12.49 9.00
C ILE A 222 -1.79 -13.60 8.37
N MET A 223 -2.22 -14.05 7.20
CA MET A 223 -1.57 -15.08 6.40
C MET A 223 -1.50 -14.65 4.93
N ASP A 224 -0.82 -15.42 4.08
CA ASP A 224 -0.63 -15.08 2.67
C ASP A 224 -1.96 -14.80 1.95
N GLY A 225 -2.07 -13.63 1.31
CA GLY A 225 -3.30 -13.16 0.68
C GLY A 225 -4.26 -12.37 1.58
N SER A 226 -3.99 -12.25 2.89
CA SER A 226 -4.86 -11.51 3.81
C SER A 226 -4.93 -10.04 3.43
N THR A 227 -6.10 -9.42 3.60
CA THR A 227 -6.29 -7.98 3.44
C THR A 227 -6.76 -7.36 4.76
N ILE A 228 -6.15 -6.23 5.16
CA ILE A 228 -6.57 -5.44 6.33
C ILE A 228 -7.01 -4.06 5.85
N LEU A 229 -8.18 -3.62 6.33
CA LEU A 229 -8.73 -2.28 6.13
C LEU A 229 -8.53 -1.50 7.43
N LEU A 230 -7.82 -0.38 7.39
CA LEU A 230 -7.48 0.45 8.54
C LEU A 230 -8.22 1.79 8.45
N ASP A 231 -9.29 1.94 9.23
CA ASP A 231 -10.10 3.16 9.29
C ASP A 231 -9.61 4.18 10.32
N LYS A 232 -9.10 3.70 11.47
CA LYS A 232 -8.57 4.54 12.56
C LYS A 232 -7.75 3.76 13.59
N GLY A 233 -6.93 4.47 14.36
CA GLY A 233 -6.11 3.91 15.42
C GLY A 233 -4.71 3.47 14.99
N TYR A 234 -3.93 3.07 15.99
CA TYR A 234 -2.53 2.67 15.89
C TYR A 234 -2.38 1.23 15.38
N HIS A 235 -1.59 1.01 14.33
CA HIS A 235 -1.65 -0.24 13.54
C HIS A 235 -0.30 -0.89 13.24
N PRO A 236 0.49 -1.31 14.25
CA PRO A 236 1.71 -2.05 14.01
C PRO A 236 1.38 -3.50 13.60
N CYS A 237 2.30 -4.14 12.88
CA CYS A 237 2.20 -5.57 12.58
C CYS A 237 3.54 -6.28 12.86
N ALA A 238 3.45 -7.55 13.21
CA ALA A 238 4.60 -8.41 13.49
C ALA A 238 4.50 -9.67 12.66
N VAL A 239 5.61 -10.10 12.07
CA VAL A 239 5.69 -11.41 11.42
C VAL A 239 6.13 -12.47 12.44
N LEU A 240 5.62 -13.70 12.32
CA LEU A 240 6.07 -14.79 13.19
C LEU A 240 7.55 -15.13 12.90
N PRO A 241 8.29 -15.68 13.89
CA PRO A 241 9.67 -16.12 13.68
C PRO A 241 9.78 -17.13 12.55
N GLY A 242 10.83 -17.05 11.74
CA GLY A 242 11.06 -17.96 10.61
C GLY A 242 10.43 -17.55 9.28
N TYR A 243 9.70 -16.42 9.23
CA TYR A 243 9.05 -15.94 8.01
C TYR A 243 9.41 -14.49 7.69
N GLN A 244 9.54 -14.19 6.41
CA GLN A 244 9.58 -12.82 5.89
C GLN A 244 8.16 -12.36 5.57
N MET A 245 7.90 -11.06 5.68
CA MET A 245 6.60 -10.47 5.39
C MET A 245 6.72 -9.30 4.42
N TYR A 246 5.89 -9.35 3.39
CA TYR A 246 5.63 -8.26 2.46
C TYR A 246 4.19 -7.77 2.68
N TYR A 247 3.96 -6.48 2.49
CA TYR A 247 2.61 -5.96 2.34
C TYR A 247 2.57 -4.79 1.35
N PHE A 248 1.56 -4.84 0.49
CA PHE A 248 1.18 -3.78 -0.42
C PHE A 248 0.31 -2.77 0.32
N THR A 249 0.61 -1.48 0.19
CA THR A 249 -0.03 -0.40 0.96
C THR A 249 -0.72 0.58 0.04
N ILE A 250 -1.96 0.91 0.40
CA ILE A 250 -2.83 1.85 -0.31
C ILE A 250 -3.30 2.86 0.71
N LEU A 251 -2.93 4.12 0.51
CA LEU A 251 -3.44 5.24 1.32
C LEU A 251 -4.23 6.18 0.43
N GLY A 252 -5.43 6.52 0.88
CA GLY A 252 -6.29 7.53 0.29
C GLY A 252 -6.49 8.67 1.27
N GLY A 253 -5.97 9.85 0.93
CA GLY A 253 -6.11 11.05 1.75
C GLY A 253 -7.52 11.66 1.68
N LEU A 254 -8.03 12.18 2.80
CA LEU A 254 -9.34 12.83 2.85
C LEU A 254 -9.28 14.25 2.28
N SER A 255 -8.42 15.09 2.85
CA SER A 255 -8.30 16.52 2.52
C SER A 255 -7.09 16.82 1.63
N GLN A 256 -6.03 16.03 1.76
CA GLN A 256 -4.75 16.24 1.09
C GLN A 256 -4.02 14.91 0.83
N ARG A 257 -3.01 14.96 -0.04
CA ARG A 257 -2.16 13.82 -0.37
C ARG A 257 -1.10 13.54 0.69
N SER A 258 -0.29 14.55 1.04
CA SER A 258 0.82 14.41 1.98
C SER A 258 0.37 13.80 3.30
N LEU A 259 1.10 12.77 3.74
CA LEU A 259 0.80 11.99 4.93
C LEU A 259 1.57 12.56 6.11
N LYS A 260 0.84 12.94 7.17
CA LYS A 260 1.44 13.21 8.48
C LYS A 260 0.92 12.21 9.49
N GLN A 261 1.82 11.31 9.87
CA GLN A 261 1.57 10.28 10.87
C GLN A 261 1.58 10.89 12.27
N TYR A 262 0.63 10.48 13.09
CA TYR A 262 0.60 10.76 14.52
C TYR A 262 1.12 9.54 15.28
N PHE A 263 2.36 9.62 15.76
CA PHE A 263 2.96 8.57 16.57
C PHE A 263 2.25 8.44 17.92
N GLN A 264 2.23 7.22 18.44
CA GLN A 264 1.60 6.91 19.71
C GLN A 264 2.33 7.61 20.87
N PRO A 265 1.70 8.56 21.59
CA PRO A 265 2.39 9.39 22.58
C PRO A 265 3.10 8.58 23.67
N THR A 266 2.45 7.53 24.18
CA THR A 266 3.05 6.63 25.19
C THR A 266 4.35 5.96 24.73
N HIS A 267 4.60 5.89 23.41
CA HIS A 267 5.74 5.19 22.80
C HIS A 267 6.67 6.12 21.99
N GLU A 268 6.45 7.44 22.03
CA GLU A 268 7.17 8.41 21.21
C GLU A 268 8.70 8.35 21.40
N ALA A 269 9.17 8.02 22.60
CA ALA A 269 10.60 7.87 22.89
C ALA A 269 11.30 6.83 21.98
N GLN A 270 10.57 5.85 21.44
CA GLN A 270 11.12 4.83 20.55
C GLN A 270 11.53 5.38 19.17
N LEU A 271 11.04 6.56 18.79
CA LEU A 271 11.53 7.28 17.61
C LEU A 271 13.03 7.57 17.70
N GLN A 272 13.58 7.67 18.91
CA GLN A 272 15.01 7.92 19.14
C GLN A 272 15.82 6.62 19.21
N THR A 273 15.17 5.45 19.21
CA THR A 273 15.85 4.15 19.34
C THR A 273 15.98 3.40 18.02
N ILE A 274 15.26 3.82 16.98
CA ILE A 274 15.22 3.13 15.69
C ILE A 274 16.09 3.89 14.68
N PRO A 275 17.17 3.28 14.18
CA PRO A 275 18.06 3.93 13.23
C PRO A 275 17.32 4.37 11.95
N GLY A 276 17.53 5.60 11.50
CA GLY A 276 17.02 6.12 10.22
C GLY A 276 15.52 6.45 10.19
N ILE A 277 14.78 6.31 11.30
CA ILE A 277 13.33 6.54 11.28
C ILE A 277 12.94 7.99 11.04
N MET A 278 13.73 8.95 11.54
CA MET A 278 13.44 10.38 11.35
C MET A 278 13.59 10.80 9.89
N ASP A 279 14.52 10.20 9.16
CA ASP A 279 14.71 10.44 7.73
C ASP A 279 13.53 9.88 6.92
N MET A 280 13.01 8.71 7.31
CA MET A 280 11.81 8.14 6.72
C MET A 280 10.60 9.06 6.93
N VAL A 281 10.37 9.57 8.15
CA VAL A 281 9.24 10.49 8.44
C VAL A 281 9.31 11.76 7.58
N ALA A 282 10.51 12.23 7.25
CA ALA A 282 10.68 13.39 6.39
C ALA A 282 10.26 13.13 4.93
N LYS A 283 10.35 11.90 4.42
CA LYS A 283 9.97 11.55 3.03
C LYS A 283 8.46 11.53 2.78
N PHE A 284 7.64 11.41 3.84
CA PHE A 284 6.17 11.41 3.73
C PHE A 284 5.53 12.81 3.82
N LYS A 285 6.29 13.82 4.27
CA LYS A 285 5.84 15.22 4.34
C LYS A 285 5.80 15.83 2.95
#